data_AF-A0A7J4CST3-F1
#
_entry.id   AF-A0A7J4CST3-F1
#
_cell.length_a   1.000
_cell.length_b   1.000
_cell.length_c   1.000
_cell.angle_alpha   90.00
_cell.angle_beta   90.00
_cell.angle_gamma   90.00
#
_symmetry.space_group_name_H-M   'P 1'
#
loop_
_entity.id
_entity.type
_entity.pdbx_description
1 polymer ?
#
loop_
_entity_poly.entity_id
_entity_poly.type
_entity_poly.pdbx_seq_one_letter_code
_entity_poly.pdbx_strand_id
1 'polypeptide(L)'
;MERWGIDLVALSDDASIPLVTADGIRLAKHNGMIDDNLLKESFPTEALATGINSMLEGNPVTMKEVEIQPTYKDGGMDFVHNIHATESCDDISTLIEPKYYCIEGGGAMNMDHPIYLTTESAEPFDFSLLDMIKDMIGDLSEDIPASTMDIMDTNDLKAIFNAGLYAELDLGESFLSGFMPENMPPTDMMLTIILPPWIAGDDASDRIVLRDNFSGEDSTRIILQGTNPYPSTGSFDPITDGGKEICSMYQKTCTSLVVEFNMEDFSINEWSQTVTLTVDASLEFKFYRLEVPPAISDMLTTDEASISFDVIPADMIHLIVDMGDGMAEPFSTSFDIGDETYDVEFSRDGLDSFGDDMGEIATDMVHALGDKDTGMEMDLTSMEVIVDIGKIPVPNPSAVSDKTPVSISVKIPKTTFTLALDMDTKEASLNAHSALEATFANAINRLTNAFAVNAGGEGIVFDDGGKGFEKTIENPGLELEQLNTTPDLTFDLKLPKGLLFHDFKSSGNNAEITMENGQQRLVYTFPDPGESDTVSFGFKISWMFI
;
A
#
# COMPACT_ATOMS: atom_id res chain seq x y z
N MET A 1 16.34 -51.22 1.72
CA MET A 1 15.92 -52.39 0.90
C MET A 1 14.78 -53.14 1.57
N GLU A 2 14.95 -53.81 2.72
CA GLU A 2 13.81 -54.40 3.46
C GLU A 2 12.68 -53.38 3.76
N ARG A 3 13.08 -52.15 4.09
CA ARG A 3 12.22 -50.98 4.27
C ARG A 3 11.45 -50.54 2.99
N TRP A 4 12.06 -50.71 1.82
CA TRP A 4 11.41 -50.54 0.49
C TRP A 4 10.60 -51.78 0.08
N GLY A 5 10.61 -52.86 0.86
CA GLY A 5 10.09 -54.17 0.43
C GLY A 5 10.95 -54.85 -0.63
N ILE A 6 12.16 -54.35 -0.87
CA ILE A 6 13.10 -54.88 -1.85
C ILE A 6 14.06 -55.83 -1.16
N ASP A 7 14.05 -57.09 -1.58
CA ASP A 7 15.03 -58.08 -1.16
C ASP A 7 16.00 -58.40 -2.30
N LEU A 8 17.21 -57.84 -2.22
CA LEU A 8 18.29 -58.12 -3.17
C LEU A 8 18.93 -59.50 -2.95
N VAL A 9 18.67 -60.13 -1.81
CA VAL A 9 19.36 -61.31 -1.33
C VAL A 9 18.35 -62.38 -0.88
N ALA A 10 17.30 -62.58 -1.66
CA ALA A 10 16.37 -63.71 -1.45
C ALA A 10 17.03 -65.10 -1.69
N LEU A 11 18.34 -65.16 -1.89
CA LEU A 11 19.09 -66.37 -2.29
C LEU A 11 19.89 -67.03 -1.15
N SER A 12 20.12 -66.38 0.01
CA SER A 12 20.72 -67.04 1.18
C SER A 12 20.61 -66.24 2.49
N ASP A 13 20.27 -66.93 3.59
CA ASP A 13 20.26 -66.39 4.97
C ASP A 13 21.64 -65.94 5.49
N ASP A 14 22.72 -66.20 4.73
CA ASP A 14 24.12 -65.97 5.13
C ASP A 14 24.71 -64.61 4.68
N ALA A 15 23.96 -63.81 3.91
CA ALA A 15 24.46 -62.56 3.35
C ALA A 15 23.55 -61.38 3.74
N SER A 16 24.10 -60.43 4.50
CA SER A 16 23.45 -59.17 4.86
C SER A 16 24.07 -58.01 4.09
N ILE A 17 23.24 -57.12 3.54
CA ILE A 17 23.68 -55.87 2.92
C ILE A 17 23.52 -54.76 3.97
N PRO A 18 24.62 -54.23 4.54
CA PRO A 18 24.55 -53.27 5.64
C PRO A 18 24.19 -51.85 5.18
N LEU A 19 24.45 -51.50 3.92
CA LEU A 19 24.18 -50.19 3.34
C LEU A 19 23.83 -50.34 1.86
N VAL A 20 22.85 -49.58 1.41
CA VAL A 20 22.45 -49.52 0.00
C VAL A 20 22.76 -48.11 -0.48
N THR A 21 23.70 -48.01 -1.42
CA THR A 21 24.12 -46.74 -2.02
C THR A 21 23.52 -46.59 -3.41
N ALA A 22 23.57 -45.38 -3.97
CA ALA A 22 23.09 -45.13 -5.33
C ALA A 22 23.78 -46.05 -6.35
N ASP A 23 25.10 -46.21 -6.25
CA ASP A 23 25.86 -47.14 -7.07
C ASP A 23 25.50 -48.61 -6.83
N GLY A 24 25.14 -48.99 -5.61
CA GLY A 24 24.62 -50.33 -5.32
C GLY A 24 23.29 -50.63 -6.02
N ILE A 25 22.39 -49.65 -6.09
CA ILE A 25 21.12 -49.77 -6.81
C ILE A 25 21.36 -49.86 -8.32
N ARG A 26 22.26 -49.03 -8.87
CA ARG A 26 22.65 -49.10 -10.29
C ARG A 26 23.29 -50.44 -10.64
N LEU A 27 24.17 -50.97 -9.76
CA LEU A 27 24.75 -52.30 -9.91
C LEU A 27 23.66 -53.36 -9.99
N ALA A 28 22.71 -53.36 -9.05
CA ALA A 28 21.61 -54.30 -9.04
C ALA A 28 20.77 -54.21 -10.32
N LYS A 29 20.40 -53.00 -10.76
CA LYS A 29 19.61 -52.80 -11.99
C LYS A 29 20.35 -53.29 -13.24
N HIS A 30 21.58 -52.82 -13.46
CA HIS A 30 22.34 -53.14 -14.68
C HIS A 30 22.80 -54.61 -14.74
N ASN A 31 22.79 -55.32 -13.62
CA ASN A 31 23.00 -56.78 -13.57
C ASN A 31 21.70 -57.59 -13.54
N GLY A 32 20.54 -56.95 -13.70
CA GLY A 32 19.23 -57.62 -13.80
C GLY A 32 18.72 -58.21 -12.47
N MET A 33 19.18 -57.69 -11.33
CA MET A 33 18.77 -58.11 -9.99
C MET A 33 17.49 -57.39 -9.52
N ILE A 34 17.25 -56.18 -10.03
CA ILE A 34 16.03 -55.38 -9.78
C ILE A 34 15.56 -54.75 -11.08
N ASP A 35 14.25 -54.46 -11.18
CA ASP A 35 13.66 -53.70 -12.27
C ASP A 35 13.15 -52.32 -11.79
N ASP A 36 12.83 -51.46 -12.75
CA ASP A 36 12.35 -50.11 -12.46
C ASP A 36 10.96 -50.13 -11.80
N ASN A 37 10.13 -51.15 -12.04
CA ASN A 37 8.79 -51.26 -11.46
C ASN A 37 8.87 -51.46 -9.94
N LEU A 38 9.79 -52.31 -9.49
CA LEU A 38 10.00 -52.56 -8.07
C LEU A 38 10.35 -51.27 -7.32
N LEU A 39 11.21 -50.42 -7.89
CA LEU A 39 11.59 -49.14 -7.27
C LEU A 39 10.44 -48.11 -7.28
N LYS A 40 9.61 -48.12 -8.34
CA LYS A 40 8.43 -47.24 -8.46
C LYS A 40 7.33 -47.63 -7.46
N GLU A 41 7.05 -48.92 -7.31
CA GLU A 41 6.02 -49.43 -6.38
C GLU A 41 6.40 -49.21 -4.90
N SER A 42 7.70 -49.17 -4.60
CA SER A 42 8.20 -48.85 -3.27
C SER A 42 8.04 -47.37 -2.88
N PHE A 43 7.80 -46.47 -3.83
CA PHE A 43 7.65 -45.05 -3.55
C PHE A 43 6.19 -44.71 -3.17
N PRO A 44 5.94 -44.10 -2.01
CA PRO A 44 4.60 -44.00 -1.42
C PRO A 44 3.79 -42.82 -1.99
N THR A 45 3.51 -42.83 -3.29
CA THR A 45 2.76 -41.74 -3.97
C THR A 45 1.39 -41.49 -3.37
N GLU A 46 0.71 -42.54 -2.89
CA GLU A 46 -0.62 -42.43 -2.27
C GLU A 46 -0.54 -41.73 -0.90
N ALA A 47 0.50 -41.98 -0.12
CA ALA A 47 0.71 -41.30 1.16
C ALA A 47 1.04 -39.80 0.94
N LEU A 48 1.88 -39.50 -0.06
CA LEU A 48 2.17 -38.11 -0.47
C LEU A 48 0.92 -37.39 -0.97
N ALA A 49 0.12 -38.03 -1.83
CA ALA A 49 -1.14 -37.49 -2.31
C ALA A 49 -2.12 -37.25 -1.15
N THR A 50 -2.22 -38.18 -0.19
CA THR A 50 -3.05 -38.03 1.01
C THR A 50 -2.58 -36.87 1.88
N GLY A 51 -1.27 -36.72 2.05
CA GLY A 51 -0.65 -35.62 2.77
C GLY A 51 -0.99 -34.26 2.16
N ILE A 52 -0.75 -34.10 0.85
CA ILE A 52 -1.10 -32.88 0.10
C ILE A 52 -2.61 -32.62 0.20
N ASN A 53 -3.45 -33.66 0.04
CA ASN A 53 -4.90 -33.53 0.14
C ASN A 53 -5.42 -33.17 1.53
N SER A 54 -4.65 -33.44 2.59
CA SER A 54 -5.04 -33.03 3.95
C SER A 54 -4.92 -31.51 4.17
N MET A 55 -4.20 -30.81 3.29
CA MET A 55 -4.02 -29.35 3.32
C MET A 55 -4.87 -28.63 2.28
N LEU A 56 -5.70 -29.37 1.54
CA LEU A 56 -6.51 -28.84 0.45
C LEU A 56 -7.98 -29.00 0.78
N GLU A 57 -8.72 -27.90 0.79
CA GLU A 57 -10.18 -27.95 0.68
C GLU A 57 -10.55 -28.05 -0.80
N GLY A 58 -10.97 -29.24 -1.26
CA GLY A 58 -11.50 -29.39 -2.62
C GLY A 58 -11.14 -30.70 -3.33
N ASN A 59 -10.77 -30.59 -4.60
CA ASN A 59 -10.54 -31.75 -5.46
C ASN A 59 -9.28 -32.50 -5.03
N PRO A 60 -9.35 -33.83 -4.82
CA PRO A 60 -8.18 -34.60 -4.42
C PRO A 60 -7.12 -34.59 -5.53
N VAL A 61 -5.92 -34.14 -5.18
CA VAL A 61 -4.71 -34.28 -5.97
C VAL A 61 -4.46 -35.75 -6.22
N THR A 62 -4.32 -36.07 -7.49
CA THR A 62 -3.87 -37.37 -7.96
C THR A 62 -2.49 -37.21 -8.58
N MET A 63 -1.56 -38.05 -8.14
CA MET A 63 -0.17 -38.02 -8.64
C MET A 63 -0.05 -38.94 -9.85
N LYS A 64 0.76 -38.54 -10.84
CA LYS A 64 1.15 -39.43 -11.94
C LYS A 64 2.05 -40.56 -11.41
N GLU A 65 2.20 -41.61 -12.21
CA GLU A 65 3.15 -42.68 -11.91
C GLU A 65 4.56 -42.10 -11.72
N VAL A 66 5.29 -42.66 -10.76
CA VAL A 66 6.68 -42.24 -10.50
C VAL A 66 7.54 -42.53 -11.71
N GLU A 67 8.33 -41.55 -12.10
CA GLU A 67 9.37 -41.69 -13.10
C GLU A 67 10.74 -41.74 -12.42
N ILE A 68 11.53 -42.74 -12.82
CA ILE A 68 12.94 -42.81 -12.45
C ILE A 68 13.72 -42.04 -13.50
N GLN A 69 14.42 -40.99 -13.08
CA GLN A 69 15.19 -40.19 -14.03
C GLN A 69 16.44 -40.97 -14.48
N PRO A 70 16.63 -41.23 -15.80
CA PRO A 70 17.78 -41.96 -16.29
C PRO A 70 19.07 -41.15 -16.11
N THR A 71 19.03 -39.84 -16.33
CA THR A 71 20.14 -38.93 -16.06
C THR A 71 19.57 -37.57 -15.70
N TYR A 72 19.92 -37.05 -14.52
CA TYR A 72 19.46 -35.76 -14.04
C TYR A 72 20.51 -35.10 -13.15
N LYS A 73 20.88 -33.86 -13.47
CA LYS A 73 21.96 -33.10 -12.82
C LYS A 73 23.26 -33.93 -12.73
N ASP A 74 23.67 -34.27 -11.52
CA ASP A 74 24.86 -35.03 -11.13
C ASP A 74 24.53 -36.49 -10.78
N GLY A 75 23.36 -36.99 -11.14
CA GLY A 75 22.93 -38.35 -10.84
C GLY A 75 21.90 -38.90 -11.83
N GLY A 76 21.03 -39.80 -11.35
CA GLY A 76 20.07 -40.57 -12.14
C GLY A 76 20.40 -42.06 -12.21
N MET A 77 19.44 -42.86 -12.66
CA MET A 77 19.55 -44.32 -12.66
C MET A 77 20.58 -44.85 -13.65
N ASP A 78 20.67 -44.22 -14.82
CA ASP A 78 21.62 -44.56 -15.88
C ASP A 78 22.77 -43.53 -15.90
N PHE A 79 23.06 -42.91 -14.74
CA PHE A 79 24.20 -42.02 -14.57
C PHE A 79 25.50 -42.76 -14.92
N VAL A 80 26.32 -42.17 -15.78
CA VAL A 80 27.58 -42.75 -16.20
C VAL A 80 28.71 -42.05 -15.48
N HIS A 81 29.46 -42.80 -14.67
CA HIS A 81 30.68 -42.31 -14.05
C HIS A 81 31.69 -41.88 -15.11
N ASN A 82 32.41 -40.80 -14.86
CA ASN A 82 33.13 -40.02 -15.87
C ASN A 82 34.09 -40.87 -16.73
N ILE A 83 34.08 -40.57 -18.03
CA ILE A 83 34.91 -41.19 -19.08
C ILE A 83 36.39 -40.73 -18.98
N HIS A 84 36.70 -39.67 -18.21
CA HIS A 84 38.03 -39.02 -18.23
C HIS A 84 38.63 -38.54 -16.88
N ALA A 85 38.08 -38.89 -15.71
CA ALA A 85 38.61 -38.41 -14.42
C ALA A 85 38.84 -39.56 -13.43
N THR A 86 40.09 -39.76 -13.01
CA THR A 86 40.54 -40.74 -12.01
C THR A 86 40.17 -40.36 -10.57
N GLU A 87 39.22 -39.44 -10.37
CA GLU A 87 38.87 -38.91 -9.05
C GLU A 87 37.61 -39.55 -8.44
N SER A 88 36.71 -40.12 -9.25
CA SER A 88 35.48 -40.76 -8.75
C SER A 88 35.51 -42.29 -8.82
N CYS A 89 36.17 -42.87 -9.82
CA CYS A 89 36.25 -44.31 -10.01
C CYS A 89 37.55 -44.72 -10.73
N ASP A 90 38.15 -45.85 -10.35
CA ASP A 90 39.40 -46.33 -10.98
C ASP A 90 39.16 -46.97 -12.36
N ASP A 91 37.91 -47.32 -12.66
CA ASP A 91 37.47 -47.89 -13.93
C ASP A 91 37.15 -46.81 -14.98
N ILE A 92 37.83 -46.87 -16.14
CA ILE A 92 37.53 -45.97 -17.28
C ILE A 92 36.22 -46.39 -17.94
N SER A 93 35.20 -45.55 -17.85
CA SER A 93 33.96 -45.66 -18.62
C SER A 93 34.22 -45.37 -20.11
N THR A 94 33.61 -46.12 -21.04
CA THR A 94 33.72 -45.84 -22.49
C THR A 94 32.35 -45.72 -23.13
N LEU A 95 32.25 -45.12 -24.32
CA LEU A 95 30.99 -45.04 -25.08
C LEU A 95 30.40 -46.40 -25.48
N ILE A 96 31.20 -47.48 -25.43
CA ILE A 96 30.79 -48.85 -25.81
C ILE A 96 30.52 -49.70 -24.56
N GLU A 97 31.19 -49.39 -23.46
CA GLU A 97 31.01 -50.03 -22.14
C GLU A 97 30.81 -48.92 -21.10
N PRO A 98 29.59 -48.36 -20.99
CA PRO A 98 29.28 -47.35 -19.99
C PRO A 98 29.35 -47.97 -18.58
N LYS A 99 30.05 -47.29 -17.67
CA LYS A 99 30.12 -47.66 -16.25
C LYS A 99 29.07 -46.88 -15.48
N TYR A 100 28.00 -47.58 -15.12
CA TYR A 100 26.89 -47.01 -14.36
C TYR A 100 27.11 -47.03 -12.84
N TYR A 101 28.11 -47.75 -12.35
CA TYR A 101 28.42 -47.86 -10.93
C TYR A 101 29.92 -48.06 -10.72
N CYS A 102 30.42 -47.63 -9.57
CA CYS A 102 31.82 -47.76 -9.21
C CYS A 102 32.05 -48.88 -8.19
N ILE A 103 33.01 -49.78 -8.44
CA ILE A 103 33.38 -50.87 -7.52
C ILE A 103 34.80 -50.77 -6.96
N GLU A 104 35.66 -49.97 -7.59
CA GLU A 104 37.07 -49.79 -7.23
C GLU A 104 37.46 -48.31 -7.30
N GLY A 105 38.36 -47.87 -6.41
CA GLY A 105 38.80 -46.48 -6.31
C GLY A 105 38.18 -45.69 -5.15
N GLY A 106 38.53 -44.41 -5.07
CA GLY A 106 38.16 -43.54 -3.94
C GLY A 106 36.65 -43.28 -3.79
N GLY A 107 35.87 -43.38 -4.87
CA GLY A 107 34.41 -43.26 -4.88
C GLY A 107 33.67 -44.59 -5.10
N ALA A 108 34.32 -45.74 -4.86
CA ALA A 108 33.68 -47.04 -4.99
C ALA A 108 32.41 -47.15 -4.14
N MET A 109 31.30 -47.50 -4.80
CA MET A 109 29.97 -47.69 -4.20
C MET A 109 29.48 -46.47 -3.42
N ASN A 110 29.88 -45.25 -3.80
CA ASN A 110 29.54 -44.03 -3.06
C ASN A 110 28.07 -43.60 -3.25
N MET A 111 27.70 -42.54 -2.53
CA MET A 111 26.36 -41.92 -2.56
C MET A 111 26.35 -40.57 -3.29
N ASP A 112 27.50 -40.11 -3.80
CA ASP A 112 27.72 -38.76 -4.33
C ASP A 112 26.88 -38.46 -5.59
N HIS A 113 26.41 -39.50 -6.27
CA HIS A 113 25.56 -39.39 -7.45
C HIS A 113 24.21 -40.02 -7.13
N PRO A 114 23.19 -39.26 -6.69
CA PRO A 114 21.92 -39.82 -6.22
C PRO A 114 21.05 -40.38 -7.34
N ILE A 115 20.04 -41.17 -6.97
CA ILE A 115 18.98 -41.63 -7.87
C ILE A 115 17.77 -40.73 -7.66
N TYR A 116 17.26 -40.14 -8.73
CA TYR A 116 16.13 -39.24 -8.68
C TYR A 116 14.83 -39.95 -9.07
N LEU A 117 13.84 -39.87 -8.19
CA LEU A 117 12.46 -40.25 -8.42
C LEU A 117 11.65 -38.97 -8.54
N THR A 118 10.84 -38.85 -9.59
CA THR A 118 10.01 -37.66 -9.82
C THR A 118 8.57 -38.07 -10.08
N THR A 119 7.63 -37.32 -9.55
CA THR A 119 6.21 -37.42 -9.88
C THR A 119 5.63 -36.01 -9.88
N GLU A 120 4.58 -35.81 -10.65
CA GLU A 120 3.86 -34.54 -10.76
C GLU A 120 2.35 -34.81 -10.64
N SER A 121 1.57 -33.79 -10.30
CA SER A 121 0.12 -33.93 -10.30
C SER A 121 -0.40 -34.24 -11.70
N ALA A 122 -1.45 -35.05 -11.79
CA ALA A 122 -2.07 -35.42 -13.05
C ALA A 122 -2.65 -34.21 -13.79
N GLU A 123 -3.27 -33.32 -13.03
CA GLU A 123 -3.87 -32.07 -13.46
C GLU A 123 -3.41 -30.93 -12.53
N PRO A 124 -3.49 -29.66 -12.98
CA PRO A 124 -3.48 -28.53 -12.08
C PRO A 124 -4.61 -28.69 -11.06
N PHE A 125 -4.33 -28.33 -9.81
CA PHE A 125 -5.31 -28.34 -8.73
C PHE A 125 -5.40 -26.94 -8.14
N ASP A 126 -6.59 -26.59 -7.66
CA ASP A 126 -6.80 -25.36 -6.91
C ASP A 126 -6.15 -25.55 -5.54
N PHE A 127 -4.89 -25.15 -5.44
CA PHE A 127 -4.30 -24.86 -4.14
C PHE A 127 -4.97 -23.58 -3.68
N SER A 128 -5.94 -23.70 -2.77
CA SER A 128 -6.63 -22.53 -2.24
C SER A 128 -5.65 -21.77 -1.36
N LEU A 129 -4.81 -20.97 -2.01
CA LEU A 129 -3.91 -20.05 -1.36
C LEU A 129 -4.70 -19.07 -0.49
N LEU A 130 -5.94 -18.78 -0.91
CA LEU A 130 -6.95 -18.16 -0.08
C LEU A 130 -7.06 -18.82 1.29
N ASP A 131 -7.27 -20.13 1.35
CA ASP A 131 -7.43 -20.82 2.62
C ASP A 131 -6.14 -20.85 3.43
N MET A 132 -4.97 -20.95 2.79
CA MET A 132 -3.69 -20.78 3.48
C MET A 132 -3.52 -19.37 4.07
N ILE A 133 -3.92 -18.34 3.33
CA ILE A 133 -3.89 -16.95 3.80
C ILE A 133 -4.98 -16.72 4.85
N LYS A 134 -6.15 -17.34 4.72
CA LYS A 134 -7.24 -17.28 5.70
C LYS A 134 -6.82 -17.93 7.01
N ASP A 135 -6.18 -19.09 6.96
CA ASP A 135 -5.63 -19.78 8.12
C ASP A 135 -4.53 -18.91 8.76
N MET A 136 -3.64 -18.35 7.93
CA MET A 136 -2.60 -17.42 8.39
C MET A 136 -3.21 -16.18 9.06
N ILE A 137 -4.19 -15.53 8.45
CA ILE A 137 -4.87 -14.34 9.00
C ILE A 137 -5.69 -14.70 10.24
N GLY A 138 -6.37 -15.84 10.25
CA GLY A 138 -7.17 -16.32 11.38
C GLY A 138 -6.32 -16.67 12.60
N ASP A 139 -5.11 -17.18 12.39
CA ASP A 139 -4.12 -17.39 13.45
C ASP A 139 -3.52 -16.05 13.94
N LEU A 140 -3.45 -15.03 13.07
CA LEU A 140 -2.89 -13.71 13.37
C LEU A 140 -3.92 -12.73 13.99
N SER A 141 -5.21 -12.87 13.73
CA SER A 141 -6.24 -11.93 14.19
C SER A 141 -7.63 -12.54 14.32
N GLU A 142 -8.18 -12.52 15.54
CA GLU A 142 -9.59 -12.87 15.80
C GLU A 142 -10.58 -11.81 15.27
N ASP A 143 -10.09 -10.61 14.94
CA ASP A 143 -10.90 -9.44 14.60
C ASP A 143 -11.22 -9.34 13.10
N ILE A 144 -10.64 -10.18 12.24
CA ILE A 144 -11.00 -10.29 10.82
C ILE A 144 -11.98 -11.46 10.66
N PRO A 145 -13.29 -11.21 10.49
CA PRO A 145 -14.26 -12.30 10.40
C PRO A 145 -13.96 -13.18 9.19
N ALA A 146 -14.04 -14.50 9.34
CA ALA A 146 -13.84 -15.45 8.23
C ALA A 146 -14.75 -15.15 7.01
N SER A 147 -15.94 -14.58 7.25
CA SER A 147 -16.87 -14.14 6.21
C SER A 147 -16.32 -13.06 5.28
N THR A 148 -15.32 -12.28 5.72
CA THR A 148 -14.61 -11.30 4.90
C THR A 148 -13.91 -11.97 3.72
N MET A 149 -13.29 -13.12 3.97
CA MET A 149 -12.43 -13.78 3.01
C MET A 149 -13.23 -14.65 2.03
N ASP A 150 -14.49 -14.95 2.34
CA ASP A 150 -15.42 -15.66 1.45
C ASP A 150 -16.04 -14.76 0.38
N ILE A 151 -15.95 -13.44 0.56
CA ILE A 151 -16.50 -12.43 -0.36
C ILE A 151 -15.45 -12.01 -1.39
N MET A 152 -14.16 -12.09 -1.05
CA MET A 152 -13.07 -11.73 -1.96
C MET A 152 -12.98 -12.66 -3.16
N ASP A 153 -12.96 -12.07 -4.35
CA ASP A 153 -12.67 -12.79 -5.57
C ASP A 153 -11.15 -12.81 -5.88
N THR A 154 -10.76 -13.47 -6.97
CA THR A 154 -9.34 -13.55 -7.38
C THR A 154 -8.76 -12.19 -7.77
N ASN A 155 -9.56 -11.25 -8.27
CA ASN A 155 -9.10 -9.91 -8.59
C ASN A 155 -8.82 -9.11 -7.32
N ASP A 156 -9.65 -9.25 -6.29
CA ASP A 156 -9.45 -8.57 -4.99
C ASP A 156 -8.13 -9.01 -4.38
N LEU A 157 -7.88 -10.31 -4.32
CA LEU A 157 -6.59 -10.84 -3.84
C LEU A 157 -5.42 -10.36 -4.68
N LYS A 158 -5.58 -10.39 -6.00
CA LYS A 158 -4.54 -9.90 -6.91
C LYS A 158 -4.24 -8.42 -6.65
N ALA A 159 -5.26 -7.61 -6.37
CA ALA A 159 -5.08 -6.22 -5.96
C ALA A 159 -4.34 -6.11 -4.63
N ILE A 160 -4.73 -6.86 -3.59
CA ILE A 160 -4.06 -6.87 -2.28
C ILE A 160 -2.57 -7.23 -2.40
N PHE A 161 -2.25 -8.32 -3.11
CA PHE A 161 -0.87 -8.73 -3.35
C PHE A 161 -0.06 -7.70 -4.12
N ASN A 162 -0.66 -7.08 -5.14
CA ASN A 162 -0.01 -6.01 -5.90
C ASN A 162 0.00 -4.67 -5.14
N ALA A 163 -0.77 -4.50 -4.07
CA ALA A 163 -0.73 -3.32 -3.20
C ALA A 163 0.52 -3.29 -2.30
N GLY A 164 1.29 -4.38 -2.29
CA GLY A 164 2.52 -4.50 -1.50
C GLY A 164 2.43 -5.50 -0.34
N LEU A 165 1.41 -6.37 -0.31
CA LEU A 165 1.35 -7.45 0.67
C LEU A 165 2.51 -8.41 0.45
N TYR A 166 3.31 -8.58 1.50
CA TYR A 166 4.34 -9.61 1.61
C TYR A 166 3.94 -10.57 2.72
N ALA A 167 3.78 -11.84 2.37
CA ALA A 167 3.42 -12.91 3.30
C ALA A 167 4.54 -13.95 3.38
N GLU A 168 4.91 -14.33 4.61
CA GLU A 168 5.90 -15.34 4.91
C GLU A 168 5.31 -16.36 5.90
N LEU A 169 5.56 -17.64 5.65
CA LEU A 169 5.09 -18.74 6.48
C LEU A 169 6.19 -19.80 6.60
N ASP A 170 6.51 -20.21 7.81
CA ASP A 170 7.37 -21.35 8.09
C ASP A 170 6.51 -22.55 8.50
N LEU A 171 6.54 -23.60 7.67
CA LEU A 171 5.80 -24.83 7.94
C LEU A 171 6.50 -25.74 8.98
N GLY A 172 7.74 -25.43 9.33
CA GLY A 172 8.58 -26.19 10.27
C GLY A 172 9.23 -27.44 9.67
N GLU A 173 10.35 -27.87 10.27
CA GLU A 173 11.20 -28.99 9.81
C GLU A 173 10.45 -30.33 9.66
N SER A 174 9.38 -30.55 10.42
CA SER A 174 8.62 -31.81 10.36
C SER A 174 7.55 -31.86 9.26
N PHE A 175 7.37 -30.78 8.49
CA PHE A 175 6.29 -30.67 7.54
C PHE A 175 6.36 -31.73 6.43
N LEU A 176 7.48 -31.78 5.70
CA LEU A 176 7.66 -32.71 4.58
C LEU A 176 7.91 -34.15 5.07
N SER A 177 8.67 -34.32 6.15
CA SER A 177 8.93 -35.63 6.76
C SER A 177 7.66 -36.27 7.31
N GLY A 178 6.65 -35.48 7.71
CA GLY A 178 5.33 -35.98 8.10
C GLY A 178 4.60 -36.78 7.00
N PHE A 179 4.94 -36.54 5.73
CA PHE A 179 4.39 -37.30 4.60
C PHE A 179 5.22 -38.54 4.24
N MET A 180 6.41 -38.69 4.81
CA MET A 180 7.28 -39.85 4.58
C MET A 180 6.84 -41.01 5.48
N PRO A 181 6.52 -42.19 4.92
CA PRO A 181 6.23 -43.37 5.72
C PRO A 181 7.43 -43.76 6.60
N GLU A 182 7.18 -44.30 7.79
CA GLU A 182 8.24 -44.75 8.71
C GLU A 182 9.17 -45.83 8.11
N ASN A 183 8.70 -46.55 7.10
CA ASN A 183 9.48 -47.56 6.38
C ASN A 183 10.26 -46.98 5.18
N MET A 184 10.22 -45.67 4.94
CA MET A 184 11.11 -45.05 3.96
C MET A 184 12.54 -44.96 4.56
N PRO A 185 13.60 -45.26 3.82
CA PRO A 185 14.96 -44.99 4.19
C PRO A 185 15.16 -43.48 4.14
N PRO A 186 16.25 -43.01 4.72
CA PRO A 186 16.53 -41.60 4.69
C PRO A 186 16.67 -41.12 3.24
N THR A 187 15.87 -40.13 2.87
CA THR A 187 15.70 -39.65 1.49
C THR A 187 15.50 -38.15 1.53
N ASP A 188 16.21 -37.41 0.67
CA ASP A 188 15.95 -35.99 0.49
C ASP A 188 14.65 -35.80 -0.30
N MET A 189 13.75 -34.96 0.20
CA MET A 189 12.51 -34.60 -0.46
C MET A 189 12.58 -33.16 -0.98
N MET A 190 12.11 -32.96 -2.21
CA MET A 190 11.92 -31.64 -2.79
C MET A 190 10.51 -31.55 -3.35
N LEU A 191 9.69 -30.66 -2.80
CA LEU A 191 8.37 -30.32 -3.32
C LEU A 191 8.48 -29.00 -4.07
N THR A 192 8.00 -28.95 -5.31
CA THR A 192 7.93 -27.72 -6.11
C THR A 192 6.49 -27.40 -6.44
N ILE A 193 6.02 -26.24 -6.01
CA ILE A 193 4.65 -25.75 -6.26
C ILE A 193 4.75 -24.65 -7.33
N ILE A 194 4.02 -24.79 -8.42
CA ILE A 194 3.94 -23.76 -9.47
C ILE A 194 2.86 -22.75 -9.08
N LEU A 195 3.22 -21.47 -9.01
CA LEU A 195 2.34 -20.40 -8.59
C LEU A 195 1.44 -19.89 -9.74
N PRO A 196 0.26 -19.34 -9.43
CA PRO A 196 -0.55 -18.67 -10.43
C PRO A 196 0.15 -17.40 -10.94
N PRO A 197 -0.17 -16.92 -12.15
CA PRO A 197 0.59 -15.86 -12.84
C PRO A 197 0.48 -14.47 -12.21
N TRP A 198 -0.27 -14.31 -11.12
CA TRP A 198 -0.44 -13.06 -10.40
C TRP A 198 0.34 -13.02 -9.08
N ILE A 199 0.92 -14.14 -8.66
CA ILE A 199 1.69 -14.30 -7.42
C ILE A 199 3.11 -14.68 -7.78
N ALA A 200 4.05 -14.13 -7.04
CA ALA A 200 5.44 -14.52 -7.10
C ALA A 200 5.90 -15.01 -5.73
N GLY A 201 6.78 -16.00 -5.75
CA GLY A 201 7.51 -16.44 -4.57
C GLY A 201 8.74 -15.58 -4.32
N ASP A 202 9.67 -16.13 -3.55
CA ASP A 202 10.97 -15.54 -3.29
C ASP A 202 11.72 -15.19 -4.59
N ASP A 203 12.46 -14.08 -4.60
CA ASP A 203 13.18 -13.56 -5.77
C ASP A 203 12.33 -13.44 -7.06
N ALA A 204 11.03 -13.12 -6.92
CA ALA A 204 10.06 -13.03 -8.02
C ALA A 204 9.88 -14.35 -8.80
N SER A 205 10.07 -15.49 -8.12
CA SER A 205 9.94 -16.83 -8.67
C SER A 205 8.49 -17.19 -9.03
N ASP A 206 8.28 -17.95 -10.10
CA ASP A 206 6.98 -18.56 -10.46
C ASP A 206 6.67 -19.85 -9.68
N ARG A 207 7.51 -20.18 -8.69
CA ARG A 207 7.44 -21.42 -7.93
C ARG A 207 7.89 -21.26 -6.48
N ILE A 208 7.31 -22.06 -5.60
CA ILE A 208 7.81 -22.34 -4.25
C ILE A 208 8.59 -23.65 -4.30
N VAL A 209 9.72 -23.72 -3.60
CA VAL A 209 10.52 -24.96 -3.48
C VAL A 209 10.73 -25.26 -2.01
N LEU A 210 10.08 -26.31 -1.52
CA LEU A 210 10.28 -26.83 -0.17
C LEU A 210 11.25 -28.01 -0.21
N ARG A 211 12.15 -28.08 0.77
CA ARG A 211 13.19 -29.11 0.89
C ARG A 211 13.24 -29.67 2.29
N ASP A 212 13.34 -30.98 2.36
CA ASP A 212 13.65 -31.73 3.57
C ASP A 212 14.84 -32.61 3.21
N ASN A 213 15.98 -32.29 3.79
CA ASN A 213 17.25 -32.92 3.51
C ASN A 213 17.57 -33.88 4.64
N PHE A 214 17.84 -35.14 4.31
CA PHE A 214 18.31 -36.11 5.28
C PHE A 214 19.61 -35.66 5.97
N SER A 215 20.46 -34.92 5.24
CA SER A 215 21.61 -34.25 5.81
C SER A 215 21.79 -32.86 5.19
N GLY A 216 21.54 -31.81 5.96
CA GLY A 216 21.64 -30.42 5.50
C GLY A 216 20.75 -29.49 6.33
N GLU A 217 20.56 -28.27 5.84
CA GLU A 217 19.51 -27.39 6.34
C GLU A 217 18.24 -27.65 5.55
N ASP A 218 17.12 -27.77 6.25
CA ASP A 218 15.79 -27.86 5.64
C ASP A 218 15.34 -26.47 5.17
N SER A 219 14.39 -26.45 4.23
CA SER A 219 13.79 -25.23 3.72
C SER A 219 12.30 -25.44 3.56
N THR A 220 11.54 -25.07 4.58
CA THR A 220 10.08 -25.23 4.68
C THR A 220 9.35 -23.89 4.64
N ARG A 221 10.07 -22.83 4.28
CA ARG A 221 9.57 -21.47 4.24
C ARG A 221 8.86 -21.17 2.91
N ILE A 222 7.68 -20.59 3.01
CA ILE A 222 6.89 -20.05 1.92
C ILE A 222 6.97 -18.54 1.99
N ILE A 223 7.30 -17.91 0.88
CA ILE A 223 7.26 -16.46 0.69
C ILE A 223 6.34 -16.19 -0.48
N LEU A 224 5.44 -15.21 -0.33
CA LEU A 224 4.44 -14.83 -1.32
C LEU A 224 4.33 -13.31 -1.43
N GLN A 225 4.28 -12.82 -2.66
CA GLN A 225 4.06 -11.42 -2.99
C GLN A 225 3.33 -11.29 -4.34
N GLY A 226 2.85 -10.09 -4.66
CA GLY A 226 2.35 -9.79 -5.99
C GLY A 226 3.43 -9.89 -7.07
N THR A 227 3.04 -10.20 -8.30
CA THR A 227 3.93 -10.14 -9.47
C THR A 227 4.30 -8.73 -9.89
N ASN A 228 3.51 -7.73 -9.46
CA ASN A 228 3.77 -6.31 -9.66
C ASN A 228 3.44 -5.57 -8.36
N PRO A 229 4.26 -5.73 -7.31
CA PRO A 229 3.98 -5.15 -6.00
C PRO A 229 4.15 -3.62 -6.05
N TYR A 230 3.43 -2.92 -5.20
CA TYR A 230 3.55 -1.49 -5.01
C TYR A 230 4.39 -1.21 -3.74
N PRO A 231 5.50 -0.43 -3.81
CA PRO A 231 6.14 0.08 -5.02
C PRO A 231 6.98 -0.99 -5.74
N SER A 232 6.96 -0.99 -7.08
CA SER A 232 7.60 -2.06 -7.87
C SER A 232 9.13 -2.02 -7.88
N THR A 233 9.74 -0.87 -7.59
CA THR A 233 11.20 -0.67 -7.64
C THR A 233 11.82 -0.29 -6.30
N GLY A 234 11.10 -0.50 -5.19
CA GLY A 234 11.51 -0.04 -3.85
C GLY A 234 11.48 1.48 -3.67
N SER A 235 10.89 2.21 -4.63
CA SER A 235 10.66 3.66 -4.59
C SER A 235 9.33 3.97 -5.24
N PHE A 236 8.65 4.99 -4.75
CA PHE A 236 7.37 5.43 -5.27
C PHE A 236 7.52 6.34 -6.49
N ASP A 237 6.47 6.39 -7.32
CA ASP A 237 6.32 7.45 -8.31
C ASP A 237 6.12 8.79 -7.57
N PRO A 238 6.88 9.86 -7.89
CA PRO A 238 6.61 11.17 -7.34
C PRO A 238 5.22 11.67 -7.75
N ILE A 239 4.51 12.28 -6.81
CA ILE A 239 3.23 12.93 -7.07
C ILE A 239 3.48 14.42 -7.27
N THR A 240 2.96 14.97 -8.36
CA THR A 240 3.14 16.38 -8.70
C THR A 240 1.80 17.05 -8.95
N ASP A 241 1.65 18.29 -8.51
CA ASP A 241 0.54 19.16 -8.85
C ASP A 241 1.08 20.52 -9.31
N GLY A 242 0.51 21.06 -10.40
CA GLY A 242 1.00 22.33 -10.99
C GLY A 242 2.49 22.32 -11.42
N GLY A 243 3.12 21.15 -11.52
CA GLY A 243 4.56 21.02 -11.80
C GLY A 243 5.48 21.12 -10.57
N LYS A 244 4.92 21.25 -9.36
CA LYS A 244 5.63 21.08 -8.09
C LYS A 244 5.43 19.66 -7.58
N GLU A 245 6.48 19.07 -7.03
CA GLU A 245 6.42 17.79 -6.33
C GLU A 245 5.67 17.98 -5.00
N ILE A 246 4.55 17.27 -4.84
CA ILE A 246 3.83 17.13 -3.57
C ILE A 246 4.46 16.00 -2.77
N CYS A 247 4.75 14.87 -3.41
CA CYS A 247 5.33 13.73 -2.70
C CYS A 247 6.52 13.16 -3.41
N SER A 248 7.58 12.93 -2.63
CA SER A 248 8.83 12.40 -3.14
C SER A 248 8.81 10.88 -3.30
N MET A 249 9.79 10.35 -4.04
CA MET A 249 9.92 8.92 -4.31
C MET A 249 10.22 8.02 -3.08
N TYR A 250 10.57 8.60 -1.92
CA TYR A 250 10.90 7.84 -0.70
C TYR A 250 9.98 8.16 0.49
N GLN A 251 9.02 9.06 0.28
CA GLN A 251 8.09 9.46 1.33
C GLN A 251 6.99 8.42 1.48
N LYS A 252 6.97 7.69 2.59
CA LYS A 252 5.97 6.62 2.81
C LYS A 252 4.56 7.14 3.05
N THR A 253 4.41 8.19 3.86
CA THR A 253 3.14 8.91 4.06
C THR A 253 3.07 10.15 3.18
N CYS A 254 2.11 10.19 2.25
CA CYS A 254 1.91 11.26 1.28
C CYS A 254 0.48 11.79 1.36
N THR A 255 0.36 13.03 1.82
CA THR A 255 -0.91 13.73 1.98
C THR A 255 -0.77 15.19 1.54
N SER A 256 -1.84 15.78 1.02
CA SER A 256 -1.86 17.20 0.66
C SER A 256 -3.15 17.86 1.11
N LEU A 257 -3.06 19.14 1.46
CA LEU A 257 -4.16 20.00 1.84
C LEU A 257 -4.23 21.19 0.90
N VAL A 258 -5.34 21.31 0.17
CA VAL A 258 -5.63 22.46 -0.68
C VAL A 258 -6.69 23.30 -0.01
N VAL A 259 -6.41 24.59 0.17
CA VAL A 259 -7.36 25.56 0.71
C VAL A 259 -7.66 26.56 -0.39
N GLU A 260 -8.87 26.52 -0.92
CA GLU A 260 -9.38 27.50 -1.87
C GLU A 260 -10.26 28.53 -1.13
N PHE A 261 -10.01 29.80 -1.41
CA PHE A 261 -10.80 30.91 -0.89
C PHE A 261 -11.12 31.87 -2.02
N ASN A 262 -12.39 32.04 -2.33
CA ASN A 262 -12.85 32.92 -3.38
C ASN A 262 -13.64 34.08 -2.80
N MET A 263 -13.09 35.29 -2.92
CA MET A 263 -13.81 36.53 -2.67
C MET A 263 -14.47 36.97 -3.98
N GLU A 264 -15.74 36.65 -4.14
CA GLU A 264 -16.45 36.94 -5.39
C GLU A 264 -16.81 38.43 -5.49
N ASP A 265 -17.36 38.98 -4.42
CA ASP A 265 -17.83 40.36 -4.39
C ASP A 265 -17.47 41.03 -3.06
N PHE A 266 -17.14 42.31 -3.15
CA PHE A 266 -16.85 43.17 -2.01
C PHE A 266 -17.48 44.52 -2.30
N SER A 267 -18.26 45.04 -1.37
CA SER A 267 -18.96 46.32 -1.54
C SER A 267 -18.98 47.10 -0.23
N ILE A 268 -18.75 48.41 -0.32
CA ILE A 268 -18.84 49.33 0.81
C ILE A 268 -20.08 50.20 0.61
N ASN A 269 -21.06 50.03 1.49
CA ASN A 269 -22.31 50.77 1.47
C ASN A 269 -22.22 51.94 2.47
N GLU A 270 -21.74 53.09 1.99
CA GLU A 270 -21.48 54.28 2.81
C GLU A 270 -22.73 54.80 3.55
N TRP A 271 -23.90 54.73 2.91
CA TRP A 271 -25.14 55.28 3.47
C TRP A 271 -25.77 54.40 4.55
N SER A 272 -25.65 53.08 4.42
CA SER A 272 -26.06 52.13 5.46
C SER A 272 -24.96 51.86 6.47
N GLN A 273 -23.76 52.41 6.27
CA GLN A 273 -22.56 52.12 7.06
C GLN A 273 -22.32 50.61 7.17
N THR A 274 -22.40 49.90 6.05
CA THR A 274 -22.16 48.46 6.01
C THR A 274 -21.14 48.08 4.95
N VAL A 275 -20.36 47.04 5.23
CA VAL A 275 -19.49 46.37 4.27
C VAL A 275 -20.08 45.00 3.99
N THR A 276 -20.26 44.68 2.72
CA THR A 276 -20.72 43.35 2.30
C THR A 276 -19.59 42.61 1.60
N LEU A 277 -19.34 41.38 2.03
CA LEU A 277 -18.32 40.49 1.48
C LEU A 277 -18.98 39.17 1.13
N THR A 278 -18.94 38.78 -0.14
CA THR A 278 -19.44 37.49 -0.60
C THR A 278 -18.27 36.58 -0.88
N VAL A 279 -18.23 35.44 -0.19
CA VAL A 279 -17.17 34.46 -0.32
C VAL A 279 -17.72 33.05 -0.45
N ASP A 280 -16.95 32.21 -1.11
CA ASP A 280 -17.01 30.76 -1.00
C ASP A 280 -15.61 30.25 -0.64
N ALA A 281 -15.56 29.15 0.09
CA ALA A 281 -14.31 28.56 0.50
C ALA A 281 -14.41 27.04 0.43
N SER A 282 -13.33 26.38 0.05
CA SER A 282 -13.25 24.93 0.11
C SER A 282 -11.90 24.48 0.62
N LEU A 283 -11.91 23.48 1.47
CA LEU A 283 -10.74 22.77 1.93
C LEU A 283 -10.80 21.37 1.33
N GLU A 284 -9.73 20.88 0.72
CA GLU A 284 -9.65 19.56 0.14
C GLU A 284 -8.42 18.84 0.69
N PHE A 285 -8.65 17.83 1.51
CA PHE A 285 -7.62 16.95 2.03
C PHE A 285 -7.49 15.74 1.11
N LYS A 286 -6.28 15.38 0.69
CA LYS A 286 -6.00 14.23 -0.19
C LYS A 286 -5.03 13.27 0.47
N PHE A 287 -5.42 12.00 0.51
CA PHE A 287 -4.59 10.88 0.96
C PHE A 287 -4.17 10.06 -0.24
N TYR A 288 -2.88 10.03 -0.53
CA TYR A 288 -2.35 9.23 -1.64
C TYR A 288 -1.80 7.90 -1.12
N ARG A 289 -0.99 7.93 -0.05
CA ARG A 289 -0.48 6.73 0.62
C ARG A 289 -0.14 6.99 2.08
N LEU A 290 -0.24 5.95 2.91
CA LEU A 290 0.00 6.03 4.35
C LEU A 290 1.05 4.99 4.77
N GLU A 291 2.04 5.39 5.58
CA GLU A 291 2.91 4.43 6.24
C GLU A 291 2.12 3.57 7.22
N VAL A 292 2.35 2.27 7.21
CA VAL A 292 1.73 1.35 8.17
C VAL A 292 2.41 1.53 9.53
N PRO A 293 1.68 1.86 10.60
CA PRO A 293 2.25 1.96 11.93
C PRO A 293 2.85 0.63 12.39
N PRO A 294 4.00 0.62 13.09
CA PRO A 294 4.63 -0.60 13.60
C PRO A 294 3.68 -1.47 14.45
N ALA A 295 2.78 -0.86 15.21
CA ALA A 295 1.80 -1.59 16.01
C ALA A 295 0.90 -2.52 15.17
N ILE A 296 0.54 -2.13 13.94
CA ILE A 296 -0.23 -2.98 13.04
C ILE A 296 0.66 -4.10 12.48
N SER A 297 1.90 -3.78 12.11
CA SER A 297 2.86 -4.78 11.62
C SER A 297 3.16 -5.84 12.68
N ASP A 298 3.29 -5.45 13.94
CA ASP A 298 3.53 -6.36 15.06
C ASP A 298 2.33 -7.28 15.33
N MET A 299 1.10 -6.80 15.10
CA MET A 299 -0.12 -7.62 15.21
C MET A 299 -0.23 -8.67 14.10
N LEU A 300 0.42 -8.44 12.96
CA LEU A 300 0.39 -9.32 11.80
C LEU A 300 1.63 -10.23 11.71
N THR A 301 2.38 -10.39 12.80
CA THR A 301 3.61 -11.19 12.86
C THR A 301 3.61 -12.12 14.07
N THR A 302 3.90 -13.40 13.83
CA THR A 302 4.19 -14.45 14.81
C THR A 302 5.56 -15.09 14.54
N ASP A 303 5.95 -16.08 15.35
CA ASP A 303 7.20 -16.82 15.12
C ASP A 303 7.13 -17.69 13.84
N GLU A 304 5.94 -18.18 13.48
CA GLU A 304 5.72 -19.06 12.33
C GLU A 304 5.21 -18.34 11.07
N ALA A 305 4.54 -17.18 11.20
CA ALA A 305 3.95 -16.49 10.07
C ALA A 305 4.08 -14.96 10.18
N SER A 306 4.20 -14.28 9.05
CA SER A 306 4.13 -12.83 9.02
C SER A 306 3.42 -12.32 7.77
N ILE A 307 2.58 -11.31 7.95
CA ILE A 307 1.96 -10.53 6.89
C ILE A 307 2.42 -9.09 7.08
N SER A 308 2.92 -8.48 6.02
CA SER A 308 3.48 -7.14 6.08
C SER A 308 3.08 -6.29 4.88
N PHE A 309 2.98 -4.99 5.15
CA PHE A 309 2.82 -3.91 4.19
C PHE A 309 3.72 -2.77 4.66
N ASP A 310 4.53 -2.21 3.76
CA ASP A 310 5.29 -1.01 4.09
C ASP A 310 4.41 0.25 4.08
N VAL A 311 3.46 0.30 3.15
CA VAL A 311 2.53 1.41 2.93
C VAL A 311 1.17 0.93 2.47
N ILE A 312 0.15 1.74 2.73
CA ILE A 312 -1.21 1.60 2.22
C ILE A 312 -1.40 2.60 1.09
N PRO A 313 -1.41 2.19 -0.19
CA PRO A 313 -1.78 3.08 -1.30
C PRO A 313 -3.27 3.39 -1.31
N ALA A 314 -3.67 4.53 -1.87
CA ALA A 314 -5.07 4.94 -1.98
C ALA A 314 -5.95 3.91 -2.72
N ASP A 315 -5.41 3.24 -3.75
CA ASP A 315 -6.14 2.18 -4.44
C ASP A 315 -6.48 0.98 -3.52
N MET A 316 -5.75 0.76 -2.42
CA MET A 316 -6.11 -0.25 -1.42
C MET A 316 -7.31 0.21 -0.57
N ILE A 317 -7.42 1.50 -0.26
CA ILE A 317 -8.61 2.06 0.41
C ILE A 317 -9.81 1.98 -0.54
N HIS A 318 -9.61 2.30 -1.83
CA HIS A 318 -10.64 2.13 -2.85
C HIS A 318 -11.12 0.67 -2.95
N LEU A 319 -10.21 -0.29 -2.84
CA LEU A 319 -10.54 -1.72 -2.84
C LEU A 319 -11.40 -2.10 -1.64
N ILE A 320 -11.04 -1.67 -0.43
CA ILE A 320 -11.80 -1.98 0.79
C ILE A 320 -13.25 -1.48 0.66
N VAL A 321 -13.43 -0.27 0.14
CA VAL A 321 -14.77 0.31 -0.10
C VAL A 321 -15.52 -0.45 -1.20
N ASP A 322 -14.84 -0.84 -2.29
CA ASP A 322 -15.45 -1.60 -3.38
C ASP A 322 -15.90 -2.99 -2.92
N MET A 323 -15.10 -3.65 -2.08
CA MET A 323 -15.46 -4.89 -1.42
C MET A 323 -16.68 -4.69 -0.50
N GLY A 324 -16.68 -3.62 0.30
CA GLY A 324 -17.77 -3.28 1.21
C GLY A 324 -19.13 -3.11 0.52
N ASP A 325 -19.16 -2.53 -0.69
CA ASP A 325 -20.39 -2.43 -1.50
C ASP A 325 -20.99 -3.80 -1.88
N GLY A 326 -20.15 -4.85 -1.93
CA GLY A 326 -20.57 -6.23 -2.17
C GLY A 326 -21.03 -6.97 -0.90
N MET A 327 -20.80 -6.41 0.29
CA MET A 327 -21.09 -7.04 1.57
C MET A 327 -22.51 -6.72 2.04
N ALA A 328 -23.16 -7.69 2.70
CA ALA A 328 -24.44 -7.44 3.36
C ALA A 328 -24.28 -6.53 4.59
N GLU A 329 -23.14 -6.64 5.27
CA GLU A 329 -22.71 -5.82 6.39
C GLU A 329 -21.27 -5.35 6.08
N PRO A 330 -21.09 -4.13 5.54
CA PRO A 330 -19.76 -3.58 5.25
C PRO A 330 -18.90 -3.47 6.52
N PHE A 331 -17.58 -3.37 6.35
CA PHE A 331 -16.70 -3.04 7.47
C PHE A 331 -17.11 -1.71 8.07
N SER A 332 -17.09 -1.62 9.40
CA SER A 332 -17.35 -0.37 10.08
C SER A 332 -16.36 -0.12 11.20
N THR A 333 -16.13 1.15 11.48
CA THR A 333 -15.37 1.60 12.64
C THR A 333 -16.10 2.75 13.29
N SER A 334 -15.89 2.91 14.59
CA SER A 334 -16.54 3.94 15.39
C SER A 334 -15.50 4.90 15.94
N PHE A 335 -15.83 6.19 16.00
CA PHE A 335 -14.99 7.17 16.65
C PHE A 335 -15.83 8.24 17.35
N ASP A 336 -15.26 8.87 18.37
CA ASP A 336 -15.98 9.83 19.20
C ASP A 336 -15.64 11.26 18.79
N ILE A 337 -16.66 12.10 18.58
CA ILE A 337 -16.54 13.55 18.51
C ILE A 337 -17.31 14.15 19.68
N GLY A 338 -16.59 14.67 20.66
CA GLY A 338 -17.20 15.19 21.89
C GLY A 338 -17.76 14.05 22.74
N ASP A 339 -19.07 14.08 22.99
CA ASP A 339 -19.79 13.05 23.76
C ASP A 339 -20.60 12.08 22.86
N GLU A 340 -20.48 12.23 21.53
CA GLU A 340 -21.20 11.40 20.54
C GLU A 340 -20.23 10.49 19.79
N THR A 341 -20.70 9.26 19.53
CA THR A 341 -19.98 8.25 18.74
C THR A 341 -20.57 8.20 17.35
N TYR A 342 -19.71 8.24 16.34
CA TYR A 342 -20.08 8.15 14.93
C TYR A 342 -19.50 6.89 14.32
N ASP A 343 -20.32 6.19 13.56
CA ASP A 343 -19.91 5.00 12.82
C ASP A 343 -19.56 5.39 11.38
N VAL A 344 -18.50 4.81 10.86
CA VAL A 344 -18.09 4.92 9.46
C VAL A 344 -18.19 3.54 8.85
N GLU A 345 -19.08 3.38 7.88
CA GLU A 345 -19.16 2.17 7.05
C GLU A 345 -18.29 2.34 5.81
N PHE A 346 -17.41 1.39 5.55
CA PHE A 346 -16.53 1.37 4.39
C PHE A 346 -17.29 0.83 3.16
N SER A 347 -18.27 1.61 2.71
CA SER A 347 -19.00 1.44 1.45
C SER A 347 -19.19 2.83 0.83
N ARG A 348 -19.54 2.92 -0.46
CA ARG A 348 -19.77 4.23 -1.10
C ARG A 348 -20.92 4.98 -0.43
N ASP A 349 -22.03 4.28 -0.18
CA ASP A 349 -23.20 4.84 0.51
C ASP A 349 -22.87 5.20 1.98
N GLY A 350 -22.04 4.40 2.65
CA GLY A 350 -21.59 4.63 4.02
C GLY A 350 -20.69 5.86 4.16
N LEU A 351 -19.74 6.03 3.24
CA LEU A 351 -18.86 7.21 3.20
C LEU A 351 -19.59 8.48 2.79
N ASP A 352 -20.57 8.39 1.88
CA ASP A 352 -21.43 9.52 1.52
C ASP A 352 -22.26 9.96 2.74
N SER A 353 -22.88 9.00 3.46
CA SER A 353 -23.65 9.28 4.69
C SER A 353 -22.76 9.88 5.78
N PHE A 354 -21.54 9.37 5.92
CA PHE A 354 -20.55 9.93 6.83
C PHE A 354 -20.20 11.39 6.49
N GLY A 355 -20.07 11.72 5.21
CA GLY A 355 -19.87 13.10 4.75
C GLY A 355 -21.04 14.01 5.15
N ASP A 356 -22.27 13.56 4.92
CA ASP A 356 -23.47 14.32 5.31
C ASP A 356 -23.50 14.60 6.82
N ASP A 357 -23.29 13.57 7.65
CA ASP A 357 -23.26 13.69 9.12
C ASP A 357 -22.18 14.67 9.59
N MET A 358 -20.96 14.57 9.04
CA MET A 358 -19.87 15.50 9.38
C MET A 358 -20.16 16.94 8.93
N GLY A 359 -20.88 17.11 7.81
CA GLY A 359 -21.36 18.42 7.35
C GLY A 359 -22.35 19.06 8.32
N GLU A 360 -23.31 18.29 8.82
CA GLU A 360 -24.27 18.75 9.83
C GLU A 360 -23.56 19.17 11.13
N ILE A 361 -22.65 18.34 11.65
CA ILE A 361 -21.87 18.64 12.86
C ILE A 361 -21.04 19.90 12.68
N ALA A 362 -20.31 20.02 11.56
CA ALA A 362 -19.48 21.18 11.30
C ALA A 362 -20.31 22.47 11.18
N THR A 363 -21.49 22.38 10.56
CA THR A 363 -22.46 23.49 10.46
C THR A 363 -22.94 23.92 11.85
N ASP A 364 -23.32 22.99 12.72
CA ASP A 364 -23.76 23.28 14.08
C ASP A 364 -22.64 23.91 14.94
N MET A 365 -21.40 23.44 14.78
CA MET A 365 -20.24 24.03 15.43
C MET A 365 -20.02 25.49 14.99
N VAL A 366 -20.16 25.79 13.70
CA VAL A 366 -20.05 27.15 13.17
C VAL A 366 -21.16 28.06 13.70
N HIS A 367 -22.40 27.58 13.72
CA HIS A 367 -23.53 28.32 14.29
C HIS A 367 -23.32 28.65 15.77
N ALA A 368 -22.81 27.70 16.56
CA ALA A 368 -22.49 27.91 17.96
C ALA A 368 -21.38 28.95 18.21
N LEU A 369 -20.50 29.20 17.23
CA LEU A 369 -19.52 30.29 17.29
C LEU A 369 -20.16 31.67 17.06
N GLY A 370 -21.18 31.75 16.21
CA GLY A 370 -21.93 32.99 15.97
C GLY A 370 -22.71 33.47 17.19
N ASP A 371 -23.14 32.53 18.04
CA ASP A 371 -23.82 32.83 19.32
C ASP A 371 -22.87 33.25 20.45
N LYS A 372 -21.55 33.10 20.27
CA LYS A 372 -20.56 33.53 21.26
C LYS A 372 -20.21 35.00 21.05
N ASP A 373 -20.12 35.73 22.18
CA ASP A 373 -19.71 37.13 22.23
C ASP A 373 -18.21 37.28 21.88
N THR A 374 -17.91 37.13 20.58
CA THR A 374 -16.56 37.19 20.00
C THR A 374 -16.12 38.63 19.70
N GLY A 375 -16.95 39.63 20.05
CA GLY A 375 -16.73 41.03 19.72
C GLY A 375 -17.13 41.42 18.29
N MET A 376 -17.69 40.49 17.51
CA MET A 376 -18.32 40.73 16.22
C MET A 376 -19.72 40.12 16.23
N GLU A 377 -20.76 40.92 15.94
CA GLU A 377 -22.12 40.41 15.71
C GLU A 377 -22.18 39.92 14.25
N MET A 378 -21.65 38.73 14.00
CA MET A 378 -21.65 38.11 12.67
C MET A 378 -22.79 37.08 12.60
N ASP A 379 -23.77 37.34 11.74
CA ASP A 379 -24.85 36.38 11.50
C ASP A 379 -24.31 35.20 10.69
N LEU A 380 -24.02 34.11 11.41
CA LEU A 380 -23.55 32.85 10.84
C LEU A 380 -24.68 31.85 10.57
N THR A 381 -25.94 32.17 10.91
CA THR A 381 -27.07 31.22 10.85
C THR A 381 -27.43 30.74 9.44
N SER A 382 -26.88 31.40 8.42
CA SER A 382 -27.06 31.05 7.02
C SER A 382 -25.88 30.27 6.43
N MET A 383 -24.85 30.00 7.24
CA MET A 383 -23.65 29.31 6.80
C MET A 383 -23.87 27.80 6.89
N GLU A 384 -23.71 27.12 5.76
CA GLU A 384 -23.74 25.66 5.66
C GLU A 384 -22.32 25.17 5.42
N VAL A 385 -21.94 24.07 6.07
CA VAL A 385 -20.69 23.36 5.81
C VAL A 385 -21.05 22.02 5.18
N ILE A 386 -20.58 21.81 3.95
CA ILE A 386 -20.79 20.56 3.22
C ILE A 386 -19.50 19.77 3.30
N VAL A 387 -19.54 18.54 3.81
CA VAL A 387 -18.41 17.61 3.74
C VAL A 387 -18.74 16.56 2.68
N ASP A 388 -17.81 16.35 1.76
CA ASP A 388 -18.00 15.50 0.58
C ASP A 388 -16.76 14.63 0.41
N ILE A 389 -16.97 13.31 0.48
CA ILE A 389 -15.95 12.31 0.22
C ILE A 389 -15.86 12.14 -1.30
N GLY A 390 -14.65 12.31 -1.84
CA GLY A 390 -14.43 12.21 -3.26
C GLY A 390 -14.77 10.83 -3.80
N LYS A 391 -14.97 10.77 -5.12
CA LYS A 391 -15.33 9.53 -5.79
C LYS A 391 -14.32 8.42 -5.48
N ILE A 392 -14.85 7.26 -5.08
CA ILE A 392 -14.08 6.05 -4.85
C ILE A 392 -14.18 5.13 -6.09
N PRO A 393 -13.20 5.19 -7.02
CA PRO A 393 -13.21 4.34 -8.21
C PRO A 393 -12.98 2.87 -7.86
N VAL A 394 -13.37 1.97 -8.76
CA VAL A 394 -12.96 0.56 -8.68
C VAL A 394 -11.48 0.46 -9.04
N PRO A 395 -10.61 -0.11 -8.18
CA PRO A 395 -9.19 -0.20 -8.44
C PRO A 395 -8.87 -1.19 -9.56
N ASN A 396 -7.73 -1.00 -10.23
CA ASN A 396 -7.23 -1.97 -11.19
C ASN A 396 -6.36 -3.02 -10.48
N PRO A 397 -6.76 -4.30 -10.43
CA PRO A 397 -6.05 -5.32 -9.66
C PRO A 397 -4.63 -5.59 -10.16
N SER A 398 -4.31 -5.24 -11.40
CA SER A 398 -2.97 -5.45 -11.98
C SER A 398 -2.04 -4.24 -11.86
N ALA A 399 -2.58 -3.09 -11.44
CA ALA A 399 -1.89 -1.80 -11.47
C ALA A 399 -2.34 -0.93 -10.31
N VAL A 400 -2.19 -1.46 -9.09
CA VAL A 400 -2.44 -0.71 -7.85
C VAL A 400 -1.46 0.45 -7.74
N SER A 401 -1.97 1.61 -7.36
CA SER A 401 -1.21 2.85 -7.30
C SER A 401 -1.77 3.80 -6.24
N ASP A 402 -1.10 4.92 -6.06
CA ASP A 402 -1.56 6.04 -5.25
C ASP A 402 -1.97 7.25 -6.09
N LYS A 403 -2.10 7.11 -7.42
CA LYS A 403 -2.30 8.24 -8.35
C LYS A 403 -3.67 8.90 -8.21
N THR A 404 -4.67 8.14 -7.77
CA THR A 404 -5.99 8.67 -7.45
C THR A 404 -6.11 8.72 -5.94
N PRO A 405 -6.04 9.91 -5.31
CA PRO A 405 -6.13 10.00 -3.86
C PRO A 405 -7.56 9.75 -3.38
N VAL A 406 -7.68 9.32 -2.13
CA VAL A 406 -8.92 9.48 -1.37
C VAL A 406 -8.98 10.95 -0.94
N SER A 407 -10.03 11.67 -1.34
CA SER A 407 -10.18 13.08 -1.02
C SER A 407 -11.34 13.32 -0.07
N ILE A 408 -11.14 14.16 0.95
CA ILE A 408 -12.19 14.68 1.82
C ILE A 408 -12.27 16.17 1.57
N SER A 409 -13.41 16.66 1.08
CA SER A 409 -13.61 18.07 0.81
C SER A 409 -14.60 18.68 1.78
N VAL A 410 -14.28 19.84 2.32
CA VAL A 410 -15.13 20.65 3.19
C VAL A 410 -15.41 21.95 2.44
N LYS A 411 -16.67 22.23 2.11
CA LYS A 411 -17.08 23.36 1.30
C LYS A 411 -18.01 24.26 2.11
N ILE A 412 -17.70 25.55 2.10
CA ILE A 412 -18.60 26.61 2.53
C ILE A 412 -19.17 27.20 1.24
N PRO A 413 -20.46 26.96 0.96
CA PRO A 413 -21.13 27.55 -0.20
C PRO A 413 -21.08 29.07 -0.13
N LYS A 414 -21.36 29.68 -1.28
CA LYS A 414 -21.37 31.14 -1.43
C LYS A 414 -22.23 31.81 -0.36
N THR A 415 -21.56 32.48 0.57
CA THR A 415 -22.15 33.15 1.73
C THR A 415 -21.82 34.63 1.69
N THR A 416 -22.79 35.48 2.02
CA THR A 416 -22.60 36.94 2.06
C THR A 416 -22.61 37.43 3.49
N PHE A 417 -21.46 37.91 3.94
CA PHE A 417 -21.29 38.56 5.22
C PHE A 417 -21.63 40.04 5.11
N THR A 418 -22.36 40.56 6.09
CA THR A 418 -22.59 42.01 6.24
C THR A 418 -22.01 42.46 7.56
N LEU A 419 -21.00 43.32 7.48
CA LEU A 419 -20.34 43.93 8.63
C LEU A 419 -20.86 45.37 8.79
N ALA A 420 -21.40 45.70 9.96
CA ALA A 420 -21.74 47.08 10.30
C ALA A 420 -20.46 47.86 10.64
N LEU A 421 -20.34 49.09 10.13
CA LEU A 421 -19.24 50.01 10.41
C LEU A 421 -19.68 51.03 11.44
N ASP A 422 -18.99 51.09 12.59
CA ASP A 422 -19.12 52.23 13.51
C ASP A 422 -18.26 53.40 13.01
N MET A 423 -18.92 54.38 12.40
CA MET A 423 -18.25 55.58 11.88
C MET A 423 -17.92 56.63 12.95
N ASP A 424 -18.46 56.53 14.18
CA ASP A 424 -18.26 57.53 15.22
C ASP A 424 -16.89 57.39 15.93
N THR A 425 -16.35 56.16 15.99
CA THR A 425 -15.03 55.88 16.59
C THR A 425 -13.88 55.90 15.60
N LYS A 426 -14.15 55.87 14.28
CA LYS A 426 -13.14 55.68 13.19
C LYS A 426 -12.24 54.45 13.38
N GLU A 427 -12.66 53.51 14.21
CA GLU A 427 -11.94 52.27 14.45
C GLU A 427 -12.82 51.14 13.95
N ALA A 428 -12.47 50.56 12.80
CA ALA A 428 -12.86 49.18 12.55
C ALA A 428 -11.92 48.33 13.43
N SER A 429 -12.30 48.10 14.69
CA SER A 429 -11.53 47.24 15.60
C SER A 429 -11.87 45.77 15.31
N LEU A 430 -11.27 45.25 14.25
CA LEU A 430 -11.07 43.81 14.10
C LEU A 430 -9.97 43.41 15.10
N ASN A 431 -10.38 42.83 16.24
CA ASN A 431 -9.45 42.18 17.16
C ASN A 431 -8.90 40.91 16.48
N ALA A 432 -7.82 41.09 15.72
CA ALA A 432 -7.17 40.05 14.96
C ALA A 432 -6.47 39.04 15.88
N HIS A 433 -6.83 37.77 15.76
CA HIS A 433 -6.14 36.64 16.38
C HIS A 433 -5.07 36.05 15.45
N SER A 434 -5.07 36.42 14.16
CA SER A 434 -4.11 35.95 13.16
C SER A 434 -3.38 37.08 12.40
N ALA A 435 -2.23 36.77 11.78
CA ALA A 435 -1.44 37.73 11.02
C ALA A 435 -2.15 38.23 9.73
N LEU A 436 -3.01 37.40 9.14
CA LEU A 436 -3.82 37.76 7.98
C LEU A 436 -4.93 38.75 8.38
N GLU A 437 -5.62 38.49 9.49
CA GLU A 437 -6.63 39.38 10.07
C GLU A 437 -6.03 40.74 10.45
N ALA A 438 -4.83 40.78 11.04
CA ALA A 438 -4.17 42.05 11.38
C ALA A 438 -3.84 42.87 10.13
N THR A 439 -3.55 42.21 9.01
CA THR A 439 -3.26 42.87 7.73
C THR A 439 -4.55 43.38 7.09
N PHE A 440 -5.64 42.60 7.14
CA PHE A 440 -6.98 43.02 6.71
C PHE A 440 -7.55 44.14 7.57
N ALA A 441 -7.44 44.05 8.89
CA ALA A 441 -7.83 45.09 9.84
C ALA A 441 -7.05 46.39 9.59
N ASN A 442 -5.75 46.30 9.37
CA ASN A 442 -4.93 47.45 8.98
C ASN A 442 -5.30 47.99 7.60
N ALA A 443 -5.63 47.13 6.63
CA ALA A 443 -6.07 47.53 5.31
C ALA A 443 -7.42 48.27 5.37
N ILE A 444 -8.40 47.76 6.14
CA ILE A 444 -9.71 48.39 6.37
C ILE A 444 -9.54 49.72 7.11
N ASN A 445 -8.72 49.76 8.17
CA ASN A 445 -8.40 51.00 8.90
C ASN A 445 -7.61 52.03 8.07
N ARG A 446 -6.85 51.57 7.06
CA ARG A 446 -6.19 52.45 6.08
C ARG A 446 -7.16 52.87 4.97
N LEU A 447 -8.10 52.03 4.55
CA LEU A 447 -9.17 52.33 3.58
C LEU A 447 -10.01 53.52 4.05
N THR A 448 -10.46 53.51 5.31
CA THR A 448 -11.21 54.63 5.91
C THR A 448 -10.41 55.94 5.96
N ASN A 449 -9.09 55.87 6.06
CA ASN A 449 -8.19 57.04 6.05
C ASN A 449 -7.74 57.45 4.63
N ALA A 450 -7.71 56.54 3.66
CA ALA A 450 -7.20 56.74 2.30
C ALA A 450 -8.20 57.44 1.36
N PHE A 451 -9.50 57.42 1.67
CA PHE A 451 -10.49 58.27 1.00
C PHE A 451 -10.15 59.78 1.11
N ALA A 452 -9.21 60.17 1.98
CA ALA A 452 -8.77 61.55 2.12
C ALA A 452 -7.56 61.94 1.25
N VAL A 453 -6.65 61.02 0.85
CA VAL A 453 -5.34 61.42 0.27
C VAL A 453 -4.71 60.31 -0.58
N ASN A 454 -4.94 60.30 -1.90
CA ASN A 454 -4.01 59.94 -3.00
C ASN A 454 -4.76 59.46 -4.25
N ALA A 455 -5.17 60.41 -5.09
CA ALA A 455 -5.79 60.11 -6.39
C ALA A 455 -4.71 60.13 -7.50
N GLY A 456 -4.16 58.97 -7.82
CA GLY A 456 -3.39 58.72 -9.05
C GLY A 456 -4.26 58.07 -10.14
N GLY A 457 -3.92 58.25 -11.42
CA GLY A 457 -4.78 57.86 -12.56
C GLY A 457 -5.07 56.37 -12.76
N GLU A 458 -4.53 55.45 -11.95
CA GLU A 458 -4.68 54.01 -12.12
C GLU A 458 -5.33 53.26 -10.93
N GLY A 459 -5.68 53.95 -9.84
CA GLY A 459 -6.34 53.39 -8.67
C GLY A 459 -5.70 53.84 -7.36
N ILE A 460 -6.12 53.25 -6.25
CA ILE A 460 -5.54 53.46 -4.91
C ILE A 460 -4.65 52.26 -4.57
N VAL A 461 -3.37 52.52 -4.31
CA VAL A 461 -2.41 51.50 -3.89
C VAL A 461 -2.23 51.58 -2.37
N PHE A 462 -2.30 50.41 -1.73
CA PHE A 462 -2.06 50.20 -0.32
C PHE A 462 -0.75 49.43 -0.17
N ASP A 463 0.25 50.14 0.33
CA ASP A 463 1.59 49.62 0.56
C ASP A 463 2.20 50.28 1.83
N ASP A 464 3.43 49.92 2.17
CA ASP A 464 4.20 50.52 3.25
C ASP A 464 5.07 51.69 2.74
N GLY A 465 4.41 52.74 2.24
CA GLY A 465 5.08 53.99 1.83
C GLY A 465 5.90 53.85 0.55
N GLY A 466 5.37 53.14 -0.45
CA GLY A 466 6.02 52.84 -1.72
C GLY A 466 6.85 51.55 -1.73
N LYS A 467 6.75 50.74 -0.67
CA LYS A 467 7.31 49.38 -0.58
C LYS A 467 6.20 48.39 -0.25
N GLY A 468 6.22 47.21 -0.87
CA GLY A 468 5.31 46.14 -0.50
C GLY A 468 5.44 45.77 0.97
N PHE A 469 4.34 45.35 1.60
CA PHE A 469 4.34 44.70 2.90
C PHE A 469 5.19 43.44 2.82
N GLU A 470 6.20 43.33 3.67
CA GLU A 470 7.03 42.13 3.76
C GLU A 470 6.57 41.24 4.90
N LYS A 471 6.44 39.94 4.62
CA LYS A 471 6.09 38.92 5.60
C LYS A 471 6.89 37.65 5.35
N THR A 472 7.46 37.11 6.42
CA THR A 472 7.99 35.74 6.41
C THR A 472 6.84 34.78 6.68
N ILE A 473 6.65 33.83 5.77
CA ILE A 473 5.66 32.76 5.82
C ILE A 473 6.42 31.46 6.06
N GLU A 474 6.05 30.78 7.13
CA GLU A 474 6.52 29.43 7.45
C GLU A 474 5.37 28.45 7.22
N ASN A 475 5.68 27.17 7.04
CA ASN A 475 4.64 26.15 7.05
C ASN A 475 3.94 26.19 8.42
N PRO A 476 2.59 26.28 8.48
CA PRO A 476 1.88 26.33 9.76
C PRO A 476 2.03 25.04 10.59
N GLY A 477 2.59 23.97 10.04
CA GLY A 477 2.89 22.75 10.78
C GLY A 477 1.59 22.07 11.23
N LEU A 478 0.64 21.90 10.31
CA LEU A 478 -0.59 21.13 10.55
C LEU A 478 -0.21 19.66 10.70
N GLU A 479 0.35 19.30 11.86
CA GLU A 479 0.71 17.93 12.18
C GLU A 479 -0.55 17.11 12.40
N LEU A 480 -0.71 16.08 11.57
CA LEU A 480 -1.67 15.03 11.82
C LEU A 480 -1.00 14.04 12.76
N GLU A 481 -1.12 14.27 14.07
CA GLU A 481 -0.42 13.49 15.12
C GLU A 481 -0.59 11.97 14.93
N GLN A 482 -1.79 11.53 14.53
CA GLN A 482 -2.09 10.11 14.29
C GLN A 482 -1.36 9.52 13.08
N LEU A 483 -1.03 10.36 12.09
CA LEU A 483 -0.33 9.96 10.87
C LEU A 483 1.16 10.36 10.89
N ASN A 484 1.60 11.05 11.96
CA ASN A 484 2.94 11.61 12.12
C ASN A 484 3.44 12.31 10.84
N THR A 485 2.56 13.09 10.20
CA THR A 485 2.84 13.75 8.92
C THR A 485 2.34 15.19 8.94
N THR A 486 3.01 16.05 8.18
CA THR A 486 2.53 17.39 7.84
C THR A 486 2.16 17.38 6.37
N PRO A 487 0.89 17.63 6.00
CA PRO A 487 0.48 17.64 4.61
C PRO A 487 1.11 18.83 3.86
N ASP A 488 1.34 18.64 2.57
CA ASP A 488 1.69 19.76 1.69
C ASP A 488 0.52 20.74 1.58
N LEU A 489 0.76 22.00 1.95
CA LEU A 489 -0.29 23.02 2.00
C LEU A 489 -0.22 23.93 0.77
N THR A 490 -1.32 23.98 0.02
CA THR A 490 -1.52 24.95 -1.07
C THR A 490 -2.70 25.85 -0.76
N PHE A 491 -2.53 27.14 -0.96
CA PHE A 491 -3.56 28.16 -0.78
C PHE A 491 -3.88 28.82 -2.13
N ASP A 492 -5.13 28.72 -2.56
CA ASP A 492 -5.65 29.34 -3.78
C ASP A 492 -6.62 30.46 -3.42
N LEU A 493 -6.23 31.70 -3.67
CA LEU A 493 -7.00 32.90 -3.36
C LEU A 493 -7.45 33.59 -4.64
N LYS A 494 -8.78 33.73 -4.81
CA LYS A 494 -9.37 34.60 -5.83
C LYS A 494 -9.87 35.90 -5.19
N LEU A 495 -9.42 37.03 -5.74
CA LEU A 495 -9.81 38.38 -5.31
C LEU A 495 -11.03 38.88 -6.10
N PRO A 496 -11.85 39.77 -5.53
CA PRO A 496 -13.00 40.34 -6.22
C PRO A 496 -12.51 41.25 -7.35
N LYS A 497 -13.38 41.47 -8.34
CA LYS A 497 -13.03 42.33 -9.48
C LYS A 497 -12.64 43.71 -8.99
N GLY A 498 -11.46 44.18 -9.40
CA GLY A 498 -10.98 45.50 -9.05
C GLY A 498 -10.16 45.58 -7.76
N LEU A 499 -10.04 44.51 -6.97
CA LEU A 499 -8.99 44.35 -5.96
C LEU A 499 -7.89 43.45 -6.54
N LEU A 500 -6.65 43.92 -6.48
CA LEU A 500 -5.49 43.23 -7.05
C LEU A 500 -4.31 43.31 -6.08
N PHE A 501 -3.49 42.27 -6.01
CA PHE A 501 -2.11 42.35 -5.56
C PHE A 501 -1.30 43.27 -6.47
N HIS A 502 -0.48 44.09 -5.82
CA HIS A 502 0.49 44.99 -6.43
C HIS A 502 1.91 44.54 -6.05
N ASP A 503 2.78 44.38 -7.03
CA ASP A 503 4.20 44.02 -6.83
C ASP A 503 4.45 42.79 -5.94
N PHE A 504 3.58 41.77 -6.04
CA PHE A 504 3.75 40.53 -5.29
C PHE A 504 5.04 39.80 -5.71
N LYS A 505 5.83 39.40 -4.73
CA LYS A 505 7.05 38.61 -4.90
C LYS A 505 7.18 37.58 -3.78
N SER A 506 7.57 36.38 -4.13
CA SER A 506 8.00 35.32 -3.20
C SER A 506 9.49 35.07 -3.41
N SER A 507 10.25 34.92 -2.31
CA SER A 507 11.69 34.64 -2.37
C SER A 507 11.99 33.21 -2.84
N GLY A 508 11.12 32.26 -2.50
CA GLY A 508 11.16 30.86 -2.92
C GLY A 508 10.50 30.59 -4.27
N ASN A 509 9.89 31.61 -4.89
CA ASN A 509 9.07 31.46 -6.10
C ASN A 509 7.90 30.46 -5.89
N ASN A 510 7.32 30.52 -4.69
CA ASN A 510 6.23 29.66 -4.22
C ASN A 510 4.84 30.13 -4.64
N ALA A 511 4.76 31.18 -5.46
CA ALA A 511 3.54 31.88 -5.79
C ALA A 511 3.36 32.02 -7.30
N GLU A 512 2.17 31.73 -7.78
CA GLU A 512 1.73 32.04 -9.14
C GLU A 512 0.53 32.99 -9.08
N ILE A 513 0.62 34.09 -9.83
CA ILE A 513 -0.48 35.05 -9.96
C ILE A 513 -0.97 35.09 -11.40
N THR A 514 -2.26 34.83 -11.57
CA THR A 514 -2.94 34.85 -12.87
C THR A 514 -4.17 35.75 -12.84
N MET A 515 -4.68 36.09 -14.02
CA MET A 515 -5.93 36.83 -14.19
C MET A 515 -6.95 35.91 -14.86
N GLU A 516 -8.06 35.65 -14.18
CA GLU A 516 -9.16 34.79 -14.65
C GLU A 516 -10.46 35.60 -14.63
N ASN A 517 -11.12 35.77 -15.78
CA ASN A 517 -12.42 36.47 -15.90
C ASN A 517 -12.48 37.89 -15.26
N GLY A 518 -11.35 38.58 -15.17
CA GLY A 518 -11.23 39.92 -14.57
C GLY A 518 -11.01 39.93 -13.05
N GLN A 519 -10.90 38.75 -12.43
CA GLN A 519 -10.43 38.56 -11.07
C GLN A 519 -8.97 38.13 -11.09
N GLN A 520 -8.23 38.46 -10.04
CA GLN A 520 -6.88 37.98 -9.87
C GLN A 520 -6.89 36.74 -8.97
N ARG A 521 -6.16 35.71 -9.38
CA ARG A 521 -5.98 34.46 -8.64
C ARG A 521 -4.52 34.36 -8.20
N LEU A 522 -4.30 34.04 -6.93
CA LEU A 522 -3.01 33.74 -6.33
C LEU A 522 -3.03 32.28 -5.90
N VAL A 523 -2.17 31.45 -6.49
CA VAL A 523 -1.87 30.11 -5.98
C VAL A 523 -0.54 30.19 -5.25
N TYR A 524 -0.54 29.91 -3.94
CA TYR A 524 0.63 29.94 -3.09
C TYR A 524 0.83 28.59 -2.42
N THR A 525 1.97 27.93 -2.66
CA THR A 525 2.32 26.70 -1.96
C THR A 525 3.26 27.01 -0.81
N PHE A 526 2.96 26.52 0.39
CA PHE A 526 3.80 26.75 1.54
C PHE A 526 5.18 26.09 1.37
N PRO A 527 6.22 26.66 2.00
CA PRO A 527 7.53 26.01 2.06
C PRO A 527 7.44 24.71 2.88
N ASP A 528 8.44 23.85 2.72
CA ASP A 528 8.53 22.58 3.46
C ASP A 528 8.69 22.85 4.98
N PRO A 529 8.31 21.91 5.86
CA PRO A 529 8.49 22.08 7.30
C PRO A 529 9.93 22.42 7.69
N GLY A 530 10.11 23.52 8.44
CA GLY A 530 11.42 24.04 8.83
C GLY A 530 12.06 25.01 7.83
N GLU A 531 11.45 25.20 6.66
CA GLU A 531 11.79 26.26 5.72
C GLU A 531 10.86 27.47 5.85
N SER A 532 11.29 28.60 5.28
CA SER A 532 10.52 29.84 5.30
C SER A 532 10.64 30.55 3.95
N ASP A 533 9.57 31.22 3.56
CA ASP A 533 9.53 32.06 2.37
C ASP A 533 9.23 33.51 2.77
N THR A 534 9.99 34.46 2.24
CA THR A 534 9.69 35.88 2.39
C THR A 534 8.84 36.37 1.22
N VAL A 535 7.62 36.79 1.53
CA VAL A 535 6.69 37.37 0.56
C VAL A 535 6.62 38.88 0.74
N SER A 536 6.66 39.62 -0.37
CA SER A 536 6.44 41.06 -0.44
C SER A 536 5.23 41.35 -1.32
N PHE A 537 4.26 42.15 -0.85
CA PHE A 537 3.05 42.48 -1.64
C PHE A 537 2.43 43.81 -1.22
N GLY A 538 1.75 44.48 -2.14
CA GLY A 538 0.79 45.55 -1.86
C GLY A 538 -0.60 45.18 -2.38
N PHE A 539 -1.59 46.01 -2.11
CA PHE A 539 -2.91 45.90 -2.74
C PHE A 539 -3.17 47.12 -3.63
N LYS A 540 -3.93 46.93 -4.70
CA LYS A 540 -4.39 47.97 -5.61
C LYS A 540 -5.89 47.82 -5.77
N ILE A 541 -6.62 48.88 -5.41
CA ILE A 541 -8.04 49.05 -5.74
C ILE A 541 -8.13 49.85 -7.03
N SER A 542 -8.65 49.23 -8.09
CA SER A 542 -8.83 49.87 -9.39
C SER A 542 -10.01 50.85 -9.40
N TRP A 543 -9.98 51.84 -10.29
CA TRP A 543 -11.11 52.76 -10.49
C TRP A 543 -12.37 52.09 -11.06
N MET A 544 -12.32 50.82 -11.50
CA MET A 544 -13.55 50.10 -11.85
C MET A 544 -14.33 49.63 -10.62
N PHE A 545 -13.72 49.72 -9.44
CA PHE A 545 -14.26 49.28 -8.15
C PHE A 545 -14.91 50.42 -7.35
N ILE A 546 -14.47 51.67 -7.55
CA ILE A 546 -14.95 52.90 -6.89
C ILE A 546 -15.87 53.63 -7.87
#